data_AF-A0A6M1MSS6-F1
#
_entry.id   AF-A0A6M1MSS6-F1
#
_cell.length_a   1.000
_cell.length_b   1.000
_cell.length_c   1.000
_cell.angle_alpha   90.00
_cell.angle_beta   90.00
_cell.angle_gamma   90.00
#
_symmetry.space_group_name_H-M   'P 1'
#
loop_
_entity.id
_entity.type
_entity.pdbx_description
1 polymer ?
#
loop_
_entity_poly.entity_id
_entity_poly.type
_entity_poly.pdbx_seq_one_letter_code
_entity_poly.pdbx_strand_id
1 'polypeptide(L)'
;MKLGFLLAGTAAASLALGAGAGFAQDTLTGIASVEDRIDDIDRAARIDLDRGNDPFRYGNPEYRDGLSGSASLGYSGKTGATDSSEFSLGARLRAANGPFVQNIGVVMDFAESGSVKTKEDVFAIYDANYYLTDSFYAFALGRVKSDGLAATADDVKTDAFMGIGPGYRIINTPDLSWRVQAGIGISYLEDGLEDSVTETGYIASSRLYWRINDMLFATNDTDVLDSDSATRVNNDLGLNVKMSEMFATRISYLTEYNDSRAVKTENRLGVSLVYSF
;
A
#
# COMPACT_ATOMS: atom_id res chain seq x y z
N MET A 1 3.32 56.00 -26.07
CA MET A 1 2.46 54.79 -26.04
C MET A 1 2.99 53.87 -24.95
N LYS A 2 2.15 53.55 -23.97
CA LYS A 2 2.41 52.55 -22.93
C LYS A 2 2.29 51.15 -23.52
N LEU A 3 3.21 50.25 -23.19
CA LEU A 3 2.90 48.83 -23.00
C LEU A 3 3.89 48.27 -21.99
N GLY A 4 3.40 47.99 -20.78
CA GLY A 4 4.15 47.26 -19.77
C GLY A 4 3.82 45.78 -19.87
N PHE A 5 4.81 44.94 -19.60
CA PHE A 5 4.59 43.56 -19.16
C PHE A 5 5.53 43.27 -18.00
N LEU A 6 4.93 43.18 -16.82
CA LEU A 6 5.46 42.54 -15.63
C LEU A 6 5.55 41.03 -15.93
N LEU A 7 6.76 40.47 -15.99
CA LEU A 7 6.95 39.04 -15.76
C LEU A 7 7.36 38.86 -14.30
N ALA A 8 6.37 38.54 -13.48
CA ALA A 8 6.53 38.03 -12.14
C ALA A 8 7.12 36.60 -12.22
N GLY A 9 8.10 36.34 -11.37
CA GLY A 9 8.87 35.11 -11.36
C GLY A 9 8.04 33.88 -10.99
N THR A 10 8.39 32.77 -11.63
CA THR A 10 8.12 31.42 -11.16
C THR A 10 9.48 30.72 -11.13
N ALA A 11 10.13 30.74 -9.97
CA ALA A 11 11.28 29.88 -9.72
C ALA A 11 10.73 28.46 -9.56
N ALA A 12 10.73 27.69 -10.65
CA ALA A 12 10.51 26.26 -10.61
C ALA A 12 11.71 25.62 -9.91
N ALA A 13 11.54 25.22 -8.65
CA ALA A 13 12.51 24.41 -7.94
C ALA A 13 12.52 23.00 -8.54
N SER A 14 13.43 22.77 -9.48
CA SER A 14 13.73 21.46 -10.04
C SER A 14 14.44 20.61 -8.98
N LEU A 15 13.70 19.82 -8.22
CA LEU A 15 14.25 18.71 -7.45
C LEU A 15 14.50 17.53 -8.41
N ALA A 16 15.70 17.51 -8.98
CA ALA A 16 16.22 16.35 -9.68
C ALA A 16 16.63 15.29 -8.63
N LEU A 17 15.72 14.38 -8.30
CA LEU A 17 16.07 13.11 -7.66
C LEU A 17 16.18 12.06 -8.76
N GLY A 18 17.39 11.52 -8.92
CA GLY A 18 17.74 10.56 -9.95
C GLY A 18 16.86 9.31 -9.89
N ALA A 19 16.34 8.92 -11.05
CA ALA A 19 15.71 7.64 -11.27
C ALA A 19 16.74 6.52 -11.10
N GLY A 20 16.80 5.93 -9.91
CA GLY A 20 17.34 4.59 -9.69
C GLY A 20 16.25 3.56 -10.01
N ALA A 21 16.63 2.48 -10.66
CA ALA A 21 15.75 1.40 -11.13
C ALA A 21 14.74 0.95 -10.05
N GLY A 22 13.49 0.77 -10.47
CA GLY A 22 12.42 0.25 -9.62
C GLY A 22 12.76 -1.15 -9.13
N PHE A 23 12.94 -1.28 -7.82
CA PHE A 23 12.92 -2.57 -7.15
C PHE A 23 11.45 -2.92 -6.89
N ALA A 24 11.03 -4.07 -7.40
CA ALA A 24 9.69 -4.59 -7.19
C ALA A 24 9.48 -4.87 -5.69
N GLN A 25 8.79 -3.97 -5.00
CA GLN A 25 8.45 -4.15 -3.59
C GLN A 25 7.39 -5.23 -3.46
N ASP A 26 7.65 -6.19 -2.58
CA ASP A 26 6.79 -7.35 -2.38
C ASP A 26 5.95 -7.10 -1.15
N THR A 27 5.04 -6.15 -1.32
CA THR A 27 4.15 -5.70 -0.29
C THR A 27 3.08 -6.79 -0.09
N LEU A 28 3.47 -7.81 0.66
CA LEU A 28 2.72 -8.99 1.07
C LEU A 28 1.80 -8.59 2.23
N THR A 29 0.47 -8.66 2.15
CA THR A 29 -0.49 -8.96 3.26
C THR A 29 -1.58 -7.93 3.58
N GLY A 30 -1.42 -6.65 3.22
CA GLY A 30 -2.35 -5.61 3.70
C GLY A 30 -2.88 -4.69 2.61
N ILE A 31 -3.99 -4.00 2.86
CA ILE A 31 -4.41 -2.92 1.94
C ILE A 31 -3.39 -1.77 1.93
N ALA A 32 -2.63 -1.61 3.03
CA ALA A 32 -1.44 -0.73 3.04
C ALA A 32 -0.43 -1.09 1.94
N SER A 33 -0.39 -2.36 1.54
CA SER A 33 0.49 -2.88 0.50
C SER A 33 0.04 -2.49 -0.91
N VAL A 34 -1.28 -2.44 -1.14
CA VAL A 34 -1.88 -1.78 -2.31
C VAL A 34 -1.53 -0.29 -2.29
N GLU A 35 -1.56 0.33 -1.12
CA GLU A 35 -1.42 1.78 -0.98
C GLU A 35 0.01 2.28 -1.15
N ASP A 36 1.00 1.52 -0.69
CA ASP A 36 2.43 1.76 -0.96
C ASP A 36 2.74 1.57 -2.46
N ARG A 37 2.14 0.56 -3.10
CA ARG A 37 2.25 0.39 -4.56
C ARG A 37 1.53 1.50 -5.31
N ILE A 38 0.36 1.95 -4.86
CA ILE A 38 -0.33 3.13 -5.39
C ILE A 38 0.51 4.40 -5.20
N ASP A 39 1.30 4.50 -4.13
CA ASP A 39 2.23 5.62 -3.90
C ASP A 39 3.44 5.57 -4.84
N ASP A 40 3.93 4.38 -5.18
CA ASP A 40 5.01 4.21 -6.16
C ASP A 40 4.54 4.45 -7.60
N ILE A 41 3.26 4.17 -7.87
CA ILE A 41 2.56 4.40 -9.12
C ILE A 41 2.37 5.90 -9.41
N ASP A 42 2.43 6.74 -8.37
CA ASP A 42 2.18 8.17 -8.49
C ASP A 42 3.41 8.96 -8.03
N ARG A 43 4.24 9.32 -9.01
CA ARG A 43 5.32 10.29 -8.84
C ARG A 43 4.72 11.65 -8.47
N ALA A 44 4.46 11.84 -7.18
CA ALA A 44 3.99 13.04 -6.51
C ALA A 44 2.62 13.61 -6.99
N ALA A 45 1.69 13.64 -6.03
CA ALA A 45 0.89 14.84 -5.70
C ALA A 45 -0.65 14.83 -5.85
N ARG A 46 -1.36 13.69 -5.98
CA ARG A 46 -2.84 13.78 -5.99
C ARG A 46 -3.64 12.82 -5.10
N ILE A 47 -3.07 11.72 -4.61
CA ILE A 47 -3.83 10.75 -3.79
C ILE A 47 -3.63 10.98 -2.30
N ASP A 48 -2.55 11.65 -1.93
CA ASP A 48 -2.17 11.87 -0.53
C ASP A 48 -3.09 12.94 0.15
N LEU A 49 -3.85 13.67 -0.68
CA LEU A 49 -4.87 14.66 -0.36
C LEU A 49 -6.00 14.09 0.53
N ASP A 50 -6.37 12.84 0.28
CA ASP A 50 -7.36 12.10 1.07
C ASP A 50 -6.70 11.18 2.12
N ARG A 51 -5.37 11.08 2.20
CA ARG A 51 -4.69 10.15 3.14
C ARG A 51 -4.22 10.82 4.43
N GLY A 52 -3.68 12.04 4.32
CA GLY A 52 -3.18 12.80 5.47
C GLY A 52 -4.27 13.54 6.25
N ASN A 53 -5.39 13.83 5.58
CA ASN A 53 -6.55 14.53 6.13
C ASN A 53 -7.78 13.61 6.29
N ASP A 54 -7.60 12.28 6.21
CA ASP A 54 -8.64 11.31 6.56
C ASP A 54 -8.50 10.89 8.04
N PRO A 55 -9.13 11.63 8.99
CA PRO A 55 -9.22 11.19 10.37
C PRO A 55 -10.02 9.88 10.53
N PHE A 56 -10.70 9.40 9.48
CA PHE A 56 -11.56 8.21 9.46
C PHE A 56 -10.80 6.91 9.13
N ARG A 57 -9.54 7.00 8.67
CA ARG A 57 -8.66 5.82 8.54
C ARG A 57 -8.20 5.27 9.89
N TYR A 58 -8.15 6.13 10.90
CA TYR A 58 -7.56 5.81 12.20
C TYR A 58 -8.41 6.15 13.42
N GLY A 59 -9.41 7.02 13.26
CA GLY A 59 -10.51 7.18 14.21
C GLY A 59 -11.54 6.05 14.07
N ASN A 60 -12.47 5.97 15.02
CA ASN A 60 -13.46 4.88 15.10
C ASN A 60 -14.24 4.73 13.77
N PRO A 61 -14.00 3.68 12.95
CA PRO A 61 -14.59 3.53 11.61
C PRO A 61 -16.11 3.32 11.59
N GLU A 62 -16.72 3.20 12.77
CA GLU A 62 -18.06 2.63 13.01
C GLU A 62 -19.23 3.57 12.77
N TYR A 63 -19.01 4.86 12.49
CA TYR A 63 -20.12 5.82 12.44
C TYR A 63 -20.56 6.30 11.06
N ARG A 64 -19.97 5.80 9.96
CA ARG A 64 -20.48 6.14 8.62
C ARG A 64 -20.56 4.93 7.71
N ASP A 65 -21.79 4.43 7.61
CA ASP A 65 -22.26 3.66 6.47
C ASP A 65 -22.00 4.42 5.17
N GLY A 66 -21.62 3.68 4.14
CA GLY A 66 -21.43 4.24 2.82
C GLY A 66 -20.31 3.58 2.02
N LEU A 67 -20.26 3.97 0.76
CA LEU A 67 -19.23 3.60 -0.19
C LEU A 67 -18.22 4.74 -0.28
N SER A 68 -16.94 4.44 -0.11
CA SER A 68 -15.82 5.34 -0.41
C SER A 68 -14.79 4.62 -1.26
N GLY A 69 -13.91 5.36 -1.93
CA GLY A 69 -12.89 4.76 -2.77
C GLY A 69 -12.00 5.78 -3.44
N SER A 70 -10.92 5.29 -4.03
CA SER A 70 -9.95 6.07 -4.80
C SER A 70 -9.50 5.26 -6.00
N ALA A 71 -9.08 5.95 -7.06
CA ALA A 71 -8.49 5.33 -8.24
C ALA A 71 -7.37 6.23 -8.77
N SER A 72 -6.34 5.61 -9.33
CA SER A 72 -5.17 6.25 -9.90
C SER A 72 -4.80 5.60 -11.23
N LEU A 73 -4.27 6.40 -12.14
CA LEU A 73 -3.83 5.97 -13.45
C LEU A 73 -2.55 6.72 -13.78
N GLY A 74 -1.47 5.98 -14.01
CA GLY A 74 -0.18 6.49 -14.43
C GLY A 74 0.17 5.99 -15.82
N TYR A 75 0.72 6.88 -16.65
CA TYR A 75 1.38 6.50 -17.89
C TYR A 75 2.59 7.39 -18.12
N SER A 76 3.73 6.79 -18.42
CA SER A 76 4.95 7.50 -18.77
C SER A 76 5.59 6.85 -19.98
N GLY A 77 6.08 7.67 -20.90
CA GLY A 77 6.73 7.23 -22.11
C GLY A 77 7.98 8.05 -22.35
N LYS A 78 9.09 7.39 -22.66
CA LYS A 78 10.33 8.02 -23.07
C LYS A 78 10.70 7.53 -24.45
N THR A 79 11.00 8.46 -25.35
CA THR A 79 11.49 8.15 -26.70
C THR A 79 12.92 8.64 -26.83
N GLY A 80 13.81 7.81 -27.39
CA GLY A 80 15.23 8.17 -27.48
C GLY A 80 16.09 7.05 -28.06
N ALA A 81 17.29 6.84 -27.51
CA ALA A 81 18.16 5.71 -27.90
C ALA A 81 17.58 4.36 -27.44
N THR A 82 16.79 4.36 -26.36
CA THR A 82 15.99 3.23 -25.90
C THR A 82 14.64 3.79 -25.51
N ASP A 83 13.59 3.28 -26.15
CA ASP A 83 12.23 3.66 -25.84
C ASP A 83 11.80 2.95 -24.56
N SER A 84 11.04 3.61 -23.69
CA SER A 84 10.46 2.97 -22.51
C SER A 84 9.02 3.41 -22.33
N SER A 85 8.18 2.48 -21.91
CA SER A 85 6.79 2.73 -21.54
C SER A 85 6.53 2.17 -20.15
N GLU A 86 5.81 2.92 -19.34
CA GLU A 86 5.37 2.53 -18.01
C GLU A 86 3.89 2.87 -17.92
N PHE A 87 3.07 1.89 -17.54
CA PHE A 87 1.65 2.03 -17.33
C PHE A 87 1.29 1.45 -15.97
N SER A 88 0.47 2.15 -15.23
CA SER A 88 0.05 1.75 -13.90
C SER A 88 -1.41 2.14 -13.64
N LEU A 89 -2.12 1.27 -12.93
CA LEU A 89 -3.52 1.44 -12.57
C LEU A 89 -3.70 0.98 -11.12
N GLY A 90 -4.27 1.84 -10.29
CA GLY A 90 -4.64 1.52 -8.92
C GLY A 90 -6.10 1.84 -8.67
N ALA A 91 -6.79 0.98 -7.92
CA ALA A 91 -8.15 1.24 -7.48
C ALA A 91 -8.38 0.66 -6.08
N ARG A 92 -9.11 1.39 -5.25
CA ARG A 92 -9.57 0.94 -3.93
C ARG A 92 -11.03 1.32 -3.75
N LEU A 93 -11.80 0.39 -3.21
CA LEU A 93 -13.18 0.60 -2.78
C LEU A 93 -13.34 0.13 -1.33
N ARG A 94 -14.11 0.86 -0.55
CA ARG A 94 -14.52 0.52 0.81
C ARG A 94 -16.03 0.67 0.90
N ALA A 95 -16.70 -0.37 1.37
CA ALA A 95 -18.12 -0.36 1.65
C ALA A 95 -18.35 -0.68 3.13
N ALA A 96 -18.95 0.23 3.87
CA ALA A 96 -19.36 0.01 5.26
C ALA A 96 -20.89 -0.01 5.34
N ASN A 97 -21.45 -1.03 5.99
CA ASN A 97 -22.87 -1.17 6.25
C ASN A 97 -23.08 -1.81 7.63
N GLY A 98 -23.38 -0.97 8.62
CA GLY A 98 -23.47 -1.31 10.03
C GLY A 98 -22.21 -2.03 10.52
N PRO A 99 -22.35 -3.24 11.09
CA PRO A 99 -21.21 -4.01 11.62
C PRO A 99 -20.33 -4.62 10.52
N PHE A 100 -20.67 -4.49 9.23
CA PHE A 100 -19.93 -5.14 8.16
C PHE A 100 -19.17 -4.12 7.31
N VAL A 101 -17.85 -4.25 7.26
CA VAL A 101 -16.96 -3.38 6.49
C VAL A 101 -16.18 -4.23 5.50
N GLN A 102 -16.25 -3.89 4.22
CA GLN A 102 -15.56 -4.55 3.13
C GLN A 102 -14.62 -3.57 2.45
N ASN A 103 -13.47 -4.06 2.03
CA ASN A 103 -12.46 -3.32 1.29
C ASN A 103 -12.00 -4.17 0.10
N ILE A 104 -11.87 -3.54 -1.04
CA ILE A 104 -11.34 -4.14 -2.27
C ILE A 104 -10.23 -3.23 -2.77
N GLY A 105 -9.08 -3.81 -3.11
CA GLY A 105 -7.96 -3.10 -3.72
C GLY A 105 -7.47 -3.86 -4.93
N VAL A 106 -7.14 -3.16 -6.00
CA VAL A 106 -6.55 -3.72 -7.22
C VAL A 106 -5.44 -2.79 -7.69
N VAL A 107 -4.32 -3.36 -8.08
CA VAL A 107 -3.17 -2.67 -8.66
C VAL A 107 -2.67 -3.46 -9.86
N MET A 108 -2.34 -2.77 -10.93
CA MET A 108 -1.71 -3.33 -12.12
C MET A 108 -0.56 -2.44 -12.55
N ASP A 109 0.60 -3.03 -12.80
CA ASP A 109 1.80 -2.34 -13.28
C ASP A 109 2.39 -3.05 -14.48
N PHE A 110 2.62 -2.30 -15.54
CA PHE A 110 3.26 -2.78 -16.75
C PHE A 110 4.40 -1.83 -17.13
N ALA A 111 5.57 -2.36 -17.40
CA ALA A 111 6.69 -1.58 -17.89
C ALA A 111 7.44 -2.32 -18.98
N GLU A 112 7.85 -1.58 -20.01
CA GLU A 112 8.60 -2.08 -21.15
C GLU A 112 9.78 -1.16 -21.46
N SER A 113 10.89 -1.76 -21.88
CA SER A 113 12.07 -1.07 -22.37
C SER A 113 12.46 -1.66 -23.73
N GLY A 114 12.26 -0.87 -24.78
CA GLY A 114 12.38 -1.31 -26.17
C GLY A 114 11.34 -2.37 -26.52
N SER A 115 11.79 -3.60 -26.80
CA SER A 115 10.93 -4.75 -27.09
C SER A 115 10.88 -5.77 -25.95
N VAL A 116 11.44 -5.42 -24.78
CA VAL A 116 11.53 -6.32 -23.62
C VAL A 116 10.60 -5.80 -22.53
N LYS A 117 9.70 -6.67 -22.06
CA LYS A 117 8.90 -6.39 -20.87
C LYS A 117 9.79 -6.45 -19.64
N THR A 118 9.75 -5.40 -18.82
CA THR A 118 10.54 -5.29 -17.60
C THR A 118 9.69 -5.34 -16.33
N LYS A 119 8.37 -5.14 -16.43
CA LYS A 119 7.43 -5.35 -15.32
C LYS A 119 6.06 -5.78 -15.85
N GLU A 120 5.44 -6.76 -15.19
CA GLU A 120 4.07 -7.22 -15.45
C GLU A 120 3.47 -7.72 -14.12
N ASP A 121 3.14 -6.81 -13.23
CA ASP A 121 2.59 -7.14 -11.91
C ASP A 121 1.09 -6.89 -11.86
N VAL A 122 0.34 -7.85 -11.33
CA VAL A 122 -1.07 -7.66 -10.97
C VAL A 122 -1.24 -8.05 -9.51
N PHE A 123 -1.91 -7.19 -8.75
CA PHE A 123 -2.22 -7.43 -7.35
C PHE A 123 -3.68 -7.12 -7.07
N ALA A 124 -4.35 -8.00 -6.33
CA ALA A 124 -5.70 -7.78 -5.85
C ALA A 124 -5.82 -8.25 -4.41
N ILE A 125 -6.62 -7.52 -3.64
CA ILE A 125 -6.91 -7.80 -2.24
C ILE A 125 -8.39 -7.54 -1.96
N TYR A 126 -8.95 -8.40 -1.12
CA TYR A 126 -10.28 -8.28 -0.56
C TYR A 126 -10.18 -8.52 0.95
N ASP A 127 -10.69 -7.57 1.72
CA ASP A 127 -10.72 -7.63 3.18
C ASP A 127 -12.16 -7.38 3.63
N ALA A 128 -12.65 -8.21 4.52
CA ALA A 128 -13.98 -8.10 5.10
C ALA A 128 -13.88 -8.23 6.61
N ASN A 129 -14.44 -7.27 7.34
CA ASN A 129 -14.50 -7.25 8.79
C ASN A 129 -15.96 -7.23 9.23
N TYR A 130 -16.31 -8.16 10.10
CA TYR A 130 -17.61 -8.21 10.76
C TYR A 130 -17.44 -7.94 12.26
N TYR A 131 -17.90 -6.78 12.70
CA TYR A 131 -17.84 -6.33 14.09
C TYR A 131 -18.95 -6.98 14.91
N LEU A 132 -18.57 -7.82 15.88
CA LEU A 132 -19.52 -8.42 16.82
C LEU A 132 -19.76 -7.49 18.01
N THR A 133 -18.74 -6.72 18.38
CA THR A 133 -18.78 -5.66 19.40
C THR A 133 -17.87 -4.50 18.98
N ASP A 134 -17.90 -3.41 19.73
CA ASP A 134 -17.02 -2.23 19.53
C ASP A 134 -15.52 -2.57 19.65
N SER A 135 -15.17 -3.75 20.18
CA SER A 135 -13.78 -4.19 20.36
C SER A 135 -13.46 -5.47 19.61
N PHE A 136 -14.41 -6.40 19.44
CA PHE A 136 -14.16 -7.70 18.84
C PHE A 136 -14.79 -7.81 17.45
N TYR A 137 -14.00 -8.24 16.48
CA TYR A 137 -14.44 -8.46 15.11
C TYR A 137 -13.88 -9.77 14.55
N ALA A 138 -14.56 -10.33 13.56
CA ALA A 138 -14.03 -11.38 12.72
C ALA A 138 -13.58 -10.77 11.40
N PHE A 139 -12.42 -11.16 10.89
CA PHE A 139 -11.94 -10.75 9.58
C PHE A 139 -11.86 -11.94 8.62
N ALA A 140 -12.02 -11.64 7.34
CA ALA A 140 -11.68 -12.51 6.23
C ALA A 140 -10.85 -11.69 5.24
N LEU A 141 -9.75 -12.27 4.80
CA LEU A 141 -8.78 -11.66 3.90
C LEU A 141 -8.52 -12.61 2.74
N GLY A 142 -8.58 -12.09 1.52
CA GLY A 142 -8.12 -12.76 0.32
C GLY A 142 -7.18 -11.84 -0.43
N ARG A 143 -6.02 -12.33 -0.84
CA ARG A 143 -5.10 -11.60 -1.72
C ARG A 143 -4.60 -12.52 -2.82
N VAL A 144 -4.25 -11.93 -3.94
CA VAL A 144 -3.55 -12.59 -5.02
C VAL A 144 -2.61 -11.58 -5.68
N LYS A 145 -1.38 -12.00 -5.88
CA LYS A 145 -0.35 -11.31 -6.64
C LYS A 145 0.06 -12.23 -7.78
N SER A 146 0.24 -11.67 -8.96
CA SER A 146 0.79 -12.37 -10.11
C SER A 146 1.89 -11.53 -10.75
N ASP A 147 3.00 -12.18 -11.07
CA ASP A 147 4.11 -11.63 -11.84
C ASP A 147 4.19 -12.36 -13.18
N GLY A 148 3.87 -11.65 -14.25
CA GLY A 148 3.85 -12.17 -15.62
C GLY A 148 5.24 -12.37 -16.24
N LEU A 149 6.31 -11.94 -15.56
CA LEU A 149 7.70 -12.12 -16.00
C LEU A 149 8.41 -13.29 -15.32
N ALA A 150 7.78 -13.92 -14.34
CA ALA A 150 8.30 -15.11 -13.69
C ALA A 150 8.46 -16.25 -14.71
N ALA A 151 9.70 -16.71 -14.89
CA ALA A 151 10.06 -17.70 -15.90
C ALA A 151 10.98 -18.81 -15.37
N THR A 152 11.44 -18.71 -14.13
CA THR A 152 12.32 -19.70 -13.49
C THR A 152 11.68 -20.28 -12.22
N ALA A 153 12.24 -21.38 -11.72
CA ALA A 153 11.78 -22.03 -10.48
C ALA A 153 12.00 -21.15 -9.23
N ASP A 154 12.92 -20.19 -9.31
CA ASP A 154 13.22 -19.26 -8.22
C ASP A 154 12.28 -18.03 -8.25
N ASP A 155 11.55 -17.82 -9.35
CA ASP A 155 10.61 -16.71 -9.50
C ASP A 155 9.21 -17.12 -9.02
N VAL A 156 8.57 -16.28 -8.21
CA VAL A 156 7.19 -16.48 -7.78
C VAL A 156 6.23 -15.86 -8.79
N LYS A 157 5.58 -16.70 -9.59
CA LYS A 157 4.60 -16.31 -10.61
C LYS A 157 3.25 -15.93 -10.02
N THR A 158 2.77 -16.69 -9.04
CA THR A 158 1.52 -16.39 -8.34
C THR A 158 1.68 -16.59 -6.83
N ASP A 159 1.34 -15.57 -6.04
CA ASP A 159 1.23 -15.65 -4.57
C ASP A 159 -0.20 -15.27 -4.18
N ALA A 160 -0.97 -16.24 -3.71
CA ALA A 160 -2.30 -16.01 -3.19
C ALA A 160 -2.40 -16.45 -1.73
N PHE A 161 -3.17 -15.72 -0.94
CA PHE A 161 -3.44 -16.08 0.44
C PHE A 161 -4.89 -15.79 0.77
N MET A 162 -5.55 -16.75 1.43
CA MET A 162 -6.90 -16.58 1.96
C MET A 162 -6.90 -16.96 3.43
N GLY A 163 -7.17 -15.99 4.31
CA GLY A 163 -7.17 -16.18 5.74
C GLY A 163 -8.43 -15.67 6.41
N ILE A 164 -8.77 -16.27 7.54
CA ILE A 164 -9.83 -15.82 8.43
C ILE A 164 -9.34 -15.81 9.87
N GLY A 165 -9.90 -14.94 10.69
CA GLY A 165 -9.54 -14.94 12.10
C GLY A 165 -10.26 -13.89 12.93
N PRO A 166 -10.05 -13.93 14.25
CA PRO A 166 -10.47 -12.85 15.13
C PRO A 166 -9.55 -11.63 15.06
N GLY A 167 -10.14 -10.48 15.30
CA GLY A 167 -9.47 -9.22 15.58
C GLY A 167 -10.00 -8.58 16.85
N TYR A 168 -9.13 -7.85 17.53
CA TYR A 168 -9.43 -7.17 18.79
C TYR A 168 -8.84 -5.76 18.79
N ARG A 169 -9.68 -4.77 19.06
CA ARG A 169 -9.28 -3.39 19.40
C ARG A 169 -8.91 -3.34 20.87
N ILE A 170 -7.63 -3.14 21.13
CA ILE A 170 -7.09 -2.99 22.48
C ILE A 170 -7.36 -1.58 22.99
N ILE A 171 -7.17 -0.58 22.12
CA ILE A 171 -7.41 0.83 22.43
C ILE A 171 -8.24 1.42 21.29
N ASN A 172 -9.31 2.14 21.65
CA ASN A 172 -10.17 2.80 20.69
C ASN A 172 -10.58 4.19 21.21
N THR A 173 -9.62 5.11 21.27
CA THR A 173 -9.88 6.52 21.59
C THR A 173 -9.61 7.40 20.37
N PRO A 174 -10.13 8.64 20.32
CA PRO A 174 -9.89 9.55 19.21
C PRO A 174 -8.41 9.85 18.94
N ASP A 175 -7.59 9.77 19.98
CA ASP A 175 -6.15 10.11 19.93
C ASP A 175 -5.25 8.88 19.81
N LEU A 176 -5.73 7.70 20.22
CA LEU A 176 -4.94 6.47 20.21
C LEU A 176 -5.85 5.30 19.82
N SER A 177 -5.54 4.68 18.69
CA SER A 177 -6.24 3.50 18.21
C SER A 177 -5.23 2.39 18.02
N TRP A 178 -5.48 1.24 18.62
CA TRP A 178 -4.65 0.06 18.46
C TRP A 178 -5.51 -1.17 18.31
N ARG A 179 -5.32 -1.87 17.19
CA ARG A 179 -5.96 -3.13 16.91
C ARG A 179 -4.94 -4.18 16.55
N VAL A 180 -5.23 -5.41 16.95
CA VAL A 180 -4.48 -6.60 16.61
C VAL A 180 -5.43 -7.62 16.00
N GLN A 181 -4.93 -8.41 15.08
CA GLN A 181 -5.69 -9.52 14.50
C GLN A 181 -4.74 -10.68 14.24
N ALA A 182 -5.26 -11.89 14.38
CA ALA A 182 -4.53 -13.10 14.10
C ALA A 182 -5.47 -14.11 13.46
N GLY A 183 -4.98 -14.86 12.49
CA GLY A 183 -5.81 -15.79 11.74
C GLY A 183 -5.00 -16.92 11.14
N ILE A 184 -5.75 -17.88 10.60
CA ILE A 184 -5.24 -19.02 9.85
C ILE A 184 -5.85 -18.97 8.46
N GLY A 185 -5.12 -19.47 7.49
CA GLY A 185 -5.50 -19.42 6.10
C GLY A 185 -4.80 -20.48 5.27
N ILE A 186 -5.07 -20.40 3.98
CA ILE A 186 -4.43 -21.19 2.94
C ILE A 186 -3.59 -20.22 2.13
N SER A 187 -2.31 -20.56 1.97
CA SER A 187 -1.37 -19.91 1.07
C SER A 187 -1.22 -20.77 -0.17
N TYR A 188 -1.20 -20.14 -1.34
CA TYR A 188 -0.94 -20.76 -2.64
C TYR A 188 0.22 -20.02 -3.28
N LEU A 189 1.26 -20.75 -3.64
CA LEU A 189 2.43 -20.22 -4.30
C LEU A 189 2.68 -21.04 -5.57
N GLU A 190 2.81 -20.37 -6.70
CA GLU A 190 3.17 -20.97 -7.99
C GLU A 190 4.44 -20.31 -8.49
N ASP A 191 5.41 -21.11 -8.92
CA ASP A 191 6.66 -20.63 -9.48
C ASP A 191 6.58 -20.38 -11.01
N GLY A 192 7.65 -19.84 -11.60
CA GLY A 192 7.75 -19.60 -13.03
C GLY A 192 7.80 -20.87 -13.90
N LEU A 193 7.94 -22.06 -13.31
CA LEU A 193 7.87 -23.36 -14.00
C LEU A 193 6.51 -24.05 -13.83
N GLU A 194 5.52 -23.34 -13.27
CA GLU A 194 4.16 -23.84 -13.00
C GLU A 194 4.10 -24.93 -11.92
N ASP A 195 5.16 -25.07 -11.11
CA ASP A 195 5.11 -25.90 -9.92
C ASP A 195 4.38 -25.12 -8.82
N SER A 196 3.42 -25.77 -8.17
CA SER A 196 2.54 -25.11 -7.19
C SER A 196 2.56 -25.80 -5.84
N VAL A 197 2.57 -24.97 -4.80
CA VAL A 197 2.53 -25.40 -3.41
C VAL A 197 1.32 -24.73 -2.77
N THR A 198 0.45 -25.55 -2.19
CA THR A 198 -0.65 -25.09 -1.35
C THR A 198 -0.37 -25.52 0.08
N GLU A 199 -0.39 -24.57 1.00
CA GLU A 199 0.01 -24.80 2.38
C GLU A 199 -0.85 -23.99 3.34
N THR A 200 -0.74 -24.34 4.63
CA THR A 200 -1.39 -23.56 5.68
C THR A 200 -0.56 -22.32 5.96
N GLY A 201 -1.21 -21.17 6.05
CA GLY A 201 -0.58 -19.91 6.44
C GLY A 201 -1.21 -19.35 7.71
N TYR A 202 -0.41 -18.65 8.50
CA TYR A 202 -0.82 -17.93 9.70
C TYR A 202 -0.56 -16.45 9.48
N ILE A 203 -1.55 -15.62 9.77
CA ILE A 203 -1.43 -14.17 9.69
C ILE A 203 -1.54 -13.56 11.07
N ALA A 204 -0.70 -12.59 11.37
CA ALA A 204 -0.82 -11.73 12.53
C ALA A 204 -0.56 -10.28 12.10
N SER A 205 -1.49 -9.39 12.41
CA SER A 205 -1.36 -7.96 12.08
C SER A 205 -1.59 -7.11 13.31
N SER A 206 -0.84 -6.02 13.42
CA SER A 206 -0.97 -4.97 14.41
C SER A 206 -1.05 -3.63 13.69
N ARG A 207 -2.06 -2.84 14.01
CA ARG A 207 -2.25 -1.50 13.44
C ARG A 207 -2.34 -0.52 14.60
N LEU A 208 -1.31 0.31 14.75
CA LEU A 208 -1.23 1.35 15.77
C LEU A 208 -1.36 2.71 15.09
N TYR A 209 -2.24 3.53 15.64
CA TYR A 209 -2.35 4.95 15.32
C TYR A 209 -2.26 5.76 16.59
N TRP A 210 -1.43 6.78 16.55
CA TRP A 210 -1.28 7.72 17.65
C TRP A 210 -1.25 9.16 17.14
N ARG A 211 -2.28 9.92 17.50
CA ARG A 211 -2.32 11.37 17.36
C ARG A 211 -1.53 11.98 18.51
N ILE A 212 -0.41 12.61 18.19
CA ILE A 212 0.44 13.29 19.17
C ILE A 212 -0.13 14.70 19.43
N ASN A 213 -0.56 15.38 18.37
CA ASN A 213 -1.29 16.65 18.41
C ASN A 213 -2.07 16.86 17.10
N ASP A 214 -2.74 18.01 16.95
CA ASP A 214 -3.56 18.33 15.76
C ASP A 214 -2.76 18.39 14.45
N MET A 215 -1.44 18.60 14.54
CA MET A 215 -0.53 18.70 13.40
C MET A 215 0.32 17.45 13.20
N LEU A 216 0.35 16.51 14.14
CA LEU A 216 1.31 15.41 14.14
C LEU A 216 0.63 14.11 14.57
N PHE A 217 0.70 13.11 13.69
CA PHE A 217 0.27 11.75 14.00
C PHE A 217 1.25 10.71 13.48
N ALA A 218 1.37 9.63 14.24
CA ALA A 218 2.22 8.50 13.96
C ALA A 218 1.40 7.24 13.71
N THR A 219 1.88 6.38 12.82
CA THR A 219 1.28 5.09 12.49
C THR A 219 2.35 4.02 12.57
N ASN A 220 2.04 2.87 13.14
CA ASN A 220 2.90 1.70 13.03
C ASN A 220 2.04 0.48 12.68
N ASP A 221 2.23 0.03 11.45
CA ASP A 221 1.50 -1.11 10.89
C ASP A 221 2.49 -2.26 10.74
N THR A 222 2.26 -3.33 11.49
CA THR A 222 3.04 -4.57 11.40
C THR A 222 2.15 -5.66 10.88
N ASP A 223 2.59 -6.36 9.84
CA ASP A 223 1.94 -7.54 9.34
C ASP A 223 2.95 -8.70 9.27
N VAL A 224 2.54 -9.87 9.73
CA VAL A 224 3.31 -11.11 9.72
C VAL A 224 2.47 -12.15 9.01
N LEU A 225 3.03 -12.77 7.98
CA LEU A 225 2.48 -13.94 7.33
C LEU A 225 3.52 -15.05 7.38
N ASP A 226 3.20 -16.10 8.10
CA ASP A 226 4.04 -17.27 8.30
C ASP A 226 3.43 -18.44 7.56
N SER A 227 4.21 -19.13 6.75
CA SER A 227 3.81 -20.35 6.06
C SER A 227 5.02 -21.24 5.84
N ASP A 228 4.81 -22.54 5.58
CA ASP A 228 5.91 -23.51 5.47
C ASP A 228 6.94 -23.12 4.39
N SER A 229 6.52 -22.47 3.31
CA SER A 229 7.39 -21.98 2.24
C SER A 229 8.12 -20.68 2.55
N ALA A 230 7.50 -19.75 3.28
CA ALA A 230 8.18 -18.52 3.70
C ALA A 230 7.50 -17.76 4.84
N THR A 231 8.34 -17.23 5.71
CA THR A 231 7.99 -16.25 6.73
C THR A 231 8.22 -14.83 6.21
N ARG A 232 7.17 -14.03 6.26
CA ARG A 232 7.14 -12.66 5.75
C ARG A 232 6.72 -11.70 6.85
N VAL A 233 7.52 -10.68 7.10
CA VAL A 233 7.22 -9.63 8.07
C VAL A 233 7.34 -8.28 7.40
N ASN A 234 6.32 -7.46 7.54
CA ASN A 234 6.29 -6.08 7.06
C ASN A 234 6.05 -5.13 8.23
N ASN A 235 6.85 -4.08 8.34
CA ASN A 235 6.62 -2.99 9.30
C ASN A 235 6.67 -1.65 8.58
N ASP A 236 5.55 -0.92 8.56
CA ASP A 236 5.48 0.46 8.10
C ASP A 236 5.34 1.40 9.30
N LEU A 237 6.38 2.20 9.54
CA LEU A 237 6.36 3.31 10.47
C LEU A 237 6.14 4.61 9.70
N GLY A 238 4.97 5.22 9.87
CA GLY A 238 4.63 6.50 9.26
C GLY A 238 4.59 7.62 10.28
N LEU A 239 5.23 8.74 9.97
CA LEU A 239 5.08 10.01 10.69
C LEU A 239 4.49 11.04 9.73
N ASN A 240 3.37 11.64 10.13
CA ASN A 240 2.63 12.55 9.28
C ASN A 240 2.52 13.90 9.98
N VAL A 241 2.98 14.94 9.29
CA VAL A 241 3.01 16.32 9.76
C VAL A 241 2.08 17.14 8.89
N LYS A 242 0.95 17.57 9.45
CA LYS A 242 0.06 18.56 8.85
C LYS A 242 0.65 19.95 9.09
N MET A 243 1.17 20.56 8.01
CA MET A 243 1.79 21.88 8.06
C MET A 243 0.75 23.00 7.92
N SER A 244 -0.29 22.78 7.11
CA SER A 244 -1.44 23.68 6.99
C SER A 244 -2.67 22.90 6.52
N GLU A 245 -3.80 23.59 6.28
CA GLU A 245 -4.97 22.97 5.63
C GLU A 245 -4.63 22.43 4.23
N MET A 246 -3.64 23.05 3.59
CA MET A 246 -3.26 22.74 2.22
C MET A 246 -1.98 21.91 2.10
N PHE A 247 -1.21 21.72 3.16
CA PHE A 247 0.07 21.01 3.09
C PHE A 247 0.21 19.96 4.19
N ALA A 248 0.53 18.74 3.80
CA ALA A 248 0.91 17.66 4.71
C ALA A 248 2.20 17.00 4.23
N THR A 249 3.09 16.61 5.13
CA THR A 249 4.30 15.84 4.83
C THR A 249 4.19 14.49 5.51
N ARG A 250 4.50 13.41 4.79
CA ARG A 250 4.63 12.07 5.36
C ARG A 250 6.07 11.61 5.23
N ILE A 251 6.60 11.09 6.32
CA ILE A 251 7.88 10.38 6.38
C ILE A 251 7.54 8.94 6.74
N SER A 252 7.87 7.99 5.88
CA SER A 252 7.66 6.57 6.13
C SER A 252 8.97 5.82 6.19
N TYR A 253 9.04 4.83 7.08
CA TYR A 253 10.13 3.87 7.16
C TYR A 253 9.53 2.47 7.09
N LEU A 254 9.74 1.83 5.95
CA LEU A 254 9.26 0.49 5.68
C LEU A 254 10.41 -0.50 5.88
N THR A 255 10.16 -1.54 6.66
CA THR A 255 11.05 -2.69 6.81
C THR A 255 10.33 -3.92 6.31
N GLU A 256 10.89 -4.56 5.29
CA GLU A 256 10.41 -5.81 4.71
C GLU A 256 11.38 -6.91 5.09
N TYR A 257 10.85 -8.01 5.62
CA TYR A 257 11.59 -9.23 5.89
C TYR A 257 10.93 -10.41 5.18
N ASN A 258 11.72 -11.19 4.46
CA ASN A 258 11.26 -12.40 3.79
C ASN A 258 12.39 -13.42 3.80
N ASP A 259 12.17 -14.57 4.45
CA ASP A 259 13.21 -15.57 4.64
C ASP A 259 13.49 -16.45 3.41
N SER A 260 12.59 -16.48 2.42
CA SER A 260 12.79 -17.20 1.15
C SER A 260 13.68 -16.45 0.16
N ARG A 261 14.07 -15.21 0.47
CA ARG A 261 14.92 -14.38 -0.39
C ARG A 261 16.40 -14.48 -0.06
N ALA A 262 17.23 -14.22 -1.08
CA ALA A 262 18.67 -14.05 -0.91
C ALA A 262 19.00 -12.84 -0.02
N VAL A 263 18.30 -11.71 -0.22
CA VAL A 263 18.31 -10.56 0.68
C VAL A 263 17.09 -10.64 1.57
N LYS A 264 17.29 -11.04 2.82
CA LYS A 264 16.20 -11.31 3.75
C LYS A 264 15.55 -10.07 4.34
N THR A 265 16.24 -8.93 4.30
CA THR A 265 15.75 -7.70 4.92
C THR A 265 16.04 -6.52 4.02
N GLU A 266 14.99 -5.78 3.71
CA GLU A 266 15.04 -4.58 2.91
C GLU A 266 14.42 -3.44 3.71
N ASN A 267 15.00 -2.25 3.59
CA ASN A 267 14.51 -1.06 4.30
C ASN A 267 14.35 0.08 3.31
N ARG A 268 13.24 0.79 3.40
CA ARG A 268 12.91 1.92 2.54
C ARG A 268 12.53 3.14 3.36
N LEU A 269 13.17 4.27 3.08
CA LEU A 269 12.80 5.57 3.62
C LEU A 269 12.04 6.35 2.56
N GLY A 270 10.76 6.62 2.81
CA GLY A 270 9.90 7.44 1.97
C GLY A 270 9.70 8.83 2.57
N VAL A 271 9.71 9.85 1.71
CA VAL A 271 9.30 11.22 2.09
C VAL A 271 8.37 11.75 1.01
N SER A 272 7.12 12.04 1.36
CA SER A 272 6.15 12.65 0.46
C SER A 272 5.68 14.00 1.00
N LEU A 273 5.45 14.95 0.07
CA LEU A 273 4.78 16.22 0.35
C LEU A 273 3.47 16.24 -0.42
N VAL A 274 2.40 16.47 0.33
CA VAL A 274 1.03 16.53 -0.14
C VAL A 274 0.60 17.97 -0.21
N TYR A 275 0.02 18.34 -1.34
CA TYR A 275 -0.70 19.58 -1.47
C TYR A 275 -2.19 19.30 -1.66
N SER A 276 -3.02 19.88 -0.79
CA SER A 276 -4.48 19.83 -0.78
C SER A 276 -5.04 21.22 -1.07
N PHE A 277 -6.02 21.34 -1.96
CA PHE A 277 -6.69 22.61 -2.27
C PHE A 277 -8.20 22.45 -2.26
#